data_AF-A0A484ZCZ3-F1
#
_entry.id   AF-A0A484ZCZ3-F1
#
_cell.length_a   1.000
_cell.length_b   1.000
_cell.length_c   1.000
_cell.angle_alpha   90.00
_cell.angle_beta   90.00
_cell.angle_gamma   90.00
#
_symmetry.space_group_name_H-M   'P 1'
#
loop_
_entity.id
_entity.type
_entity.pdbx_description
1 polymer ?
#
loop_
_entity_poly.entity_id
_entity_poly.type
_entity_poly.pdbx_seq_one_letter_code
_entity_poly.pdbx_strand_id
1 'polypeptide(L)' 'MAIYELTLPLQDADVEKLAVGDAVYLYGTLCTARDMAHLQMRERVESGKQLPEQMKGGAIFHAGPVMIKDAENNCNYT' A
#
# COMPACT_ATOMS: atom_id res chain seq x y z
N MET A 1 22.32 -1.83 -11.87
CA MET A 1 21.56 -2.60 -10.87
C MET A 1 22.07 -2.18 -9.51
N ALA A 2 21.43 -1.18 -8.92
CA ALA A 2 21.61 -0.80 -7.53
C ALA A 2 20.58 -1.54 -6.65
N ILE A 3 20.86 -1.60 -5.35
CA ILE A 3 19.95 -2.14 -4.35
C ILE A 3 19.57 -0.99 -3.41
N TYR A 4 18.26 -0.80 -3.21
CA TYR A 4 17.71 0.21 -2.30
C TYR A 4 16.96 -0.47 -1.16
N GLU A 5 17.15 0.04 0.05
CA GLU A 5 16.37 -0.31 1.24
C GLU A 5 15.58 0.94 1.64
N LEU A 6 14.27 0.94 1.44
CA LEU A 6 13.41 2.09 1.69
C LEU A 6 12.38 1.78 2.76
N THR A 7 12.08 2.78 3.60
CA THR A 7 11.11 2.67 4.69
C THR A 7 9.92 3.55 4.41
N LEU A 8 8.71 3.00 4.55
CA LEU A 8 7.45 3.72 4.40
C LEU A 8 7.18 4.59 5.65
N PRO A 9 6.59 5.80 5.49
CA PRO A 9 6.16 6.41 4.24
C PRO A 9 7.31 7.04 3.44
N LEU A 10 7.31 6.82 2.12
CA LEU A 10 8.29 7.35 1.18
C LEU A 10 8.11 8.86 0.93
N GLN A 11 9.22 9.51 0.58
CA GLN A 11 9.22 10.85 0.00
C GLN A 11 9.38 10.77 -1.53
N ASP A 12 8.93 11.80 -2.23
CA ASP A 12 9.03 11.87 -3.71
C ASP A 12 10.49 11.71 -4.17
N ALA A 13 11.43 12.30 -3.44
CA ALA A 13 12.87 12.21 -3.71
C ALA A 13 13.44 10.78 -3.58
N ASP A 14 12.78 9.87 -2.86
CA ASP A 14 13.22 8.47 -2.76
C ASP A 14 12.82 7.69 -4.02
N VAL A 15 11.65 8.01 -4.57
CA VAL A 15 11.11 7.39 -5.80
C VAL A 15 11.82 7.92 -7.04
N GLU A 16 12.12 9.23 -7.08
CA GLU A 16 12.80 9.88 -8.20
C GLU A 16 14.21 9.32 -8.50
N LYS A 17 14.85 8.69 -7.51
CA LYS A 17 16.18 8.08 -7.66
C LYS A 17 16.16 6.69 -8.30
N LEU A 18 15.00 6.04 -8.41
CA LEU A 18 14.89 4.66 -8.86
C LEU A 18 14.96 4.57 -10.38
N ALA A 19 15.72 3.60 -10.88
CA ALA A 19 15.77 3.27 -12.29
C ALA A 19 15.24 1.85 -12.57
N VAL A 20 14.82 1.63 -13.82
CA VAL A 20 14.37 0.31 -14.28
C VAL A 20 15.52 -0.69 -14.14
N GLY A 21 15.25 -1.81 -13.47
CA GLY A 21 16.24 -2.86 -13.23
C GLY A 21 16.96 -2.76 -11.90
N ASP A 22 16.64 -1.78 -11.05
CA ASP A 22 17.09 -1.76 -9.66
C ASP A 22 16.26 -2.70 -8.78
N ALA A 23 16.88 -3.20 -7.72
CA ALA A 23 16.20 -4.00 -6.69
C ALA A 23 15.83 -3.10 -5.52
N VAL A 24 14.60 -3.21 -5.03
CA VAL A 24 14.09 -2.40 -3.92
C VAL A 24 13.54 -3.32 -2.83
N TYR A 25 14.03 -3.14 -1.62
CA TYR A 25 13.48 -3.71 -0.39
C TYR A 25 12.65 -2.63 0.30
N LEU A 26 11.39 -2.93 0.60
CA LEU A 26 10.47 -2.03 1.28
C LEU A 26 10.23 -2.50 2.71
N TYR A 27 10.35 -1.58 3.65
CA TYR A 27 10.11 -1.81 5.07
C TYR A 27 8.97 -0.91 5.57
N GLY A 28 8.14 -1.42 6.49
CA GLY A 28 7.02 -0.70 7.08
C GLY A 28 5.66 -1.29 6.70
N THR A 29 4.61 -0.50 6.90
CA THR A 29 3.22 -0.94 6.67
C THR A 29 2.81 -0.72 5.22
N LEU A 30 2.32 -1.77 4.59
CA LEU A 30 1.83 -1.77 3.22
C LEU A 30 0.35 -2.12 3.17
N CYS A 31 -0.38 -1.45 2.28
CA CYS A 31 -1.81 -1.69 2.11
C CYS A 31 -2.02 -2.68 0.95
N THR A 32 -2.88 -3.69 1.13
CA THR A 32 -3.27 -4.56 0.01
C THR A 32 -4.58 -4.07 -0.59
N ALA A 33 -4.60 -3.86 -1.91
CA ALA A 33 -5.80 -3.40 -2.60
C ALA A 33 -5.84 -3.95 -4.03
N ARG A 34 -7.05 -4.31 -4.47
CA ARG A 34 -7.33 -4.80 -5.83
C ARG A 34 -8.57 -4.09 -6.40
N ASP A 35 -9.31 -4.72 -7.29
CA ASP A 35 -10.40 -4.12 -8.06
C ASP A 35 -11.44 -3.39 -7.19
N MET A 36 -12.02 -4.10 -6.23
CA MET A 36 -13.12 -3.56 -5.41
C MET A 36 -12.65 -2.44 -4.47
N ALA A 37 -11.42 -2.55 -3.97
CA ALA A 37 -10.82 -1.52 -3.12
C ALA A 37 -10.59 -0.23 -3.91
N HIS A 38 -10.04 -0.31 -5.14
CA HIS A 38 -9.85 0.86 -5.99
C HIS A 38 -11.19 1.55 -6.36
N LEU A 39 -12.25 0.77 -6.64
CA LEU A 39 -13.58 1.32 -6.90
C LEU A 39 -14.13 2.10 -5.69
N GLN A 40 -14.04 1.53 -4.48
CA GLN A 40 -14.48 2.20 -3.26
C GLN A 40 -13.64 3.44 -2.94
N MET A 41 -12.33 3.41 -3.18
CA MET A 41 -11.46 4.58 -3.02
C MET A 41 -11.88 5.71 -3.97
N ARG A 42 -12.17 5.40 -5.24
CA ARG A 42 -12.65 6.38 -6.21
C ARG A 42 -13.96 7.02 -5.76
N GLU A 43 -14.96 6.22 -5.39
CA GLU A 43 -16.27 6.73 -4.93
C GLU A 43 -16.15 7.62 -3.69
N ARG A 44 -15.23 7.31 -2.77
CA ARG A 44 -14.95 8.15 -1.60
C ARG A 44 -14.37 9.49 -2.01
N VAL A 45 -13.38 9.50 -2.90
CA VAL A 45 -12.77 10.74 -3.40
C VAL A 45 -13.80 11.59 -4.14
N GLU A 46 -14.61 10.99 -5.01
CA GLU A 46 -15.68 11.68 -5.76
C GLU A 46 -16.76 12.27 -4.84
N SER A 47 -17.05 11.60 -3.72
CA SER A 47 -18.02 12.08 -2.71
C SER A 47 -17.42 13.01 -1.66
N GLY A 48 -16.15 13.42 -1.80
CA GLY A 48 -15.45 14.28 -0.82
C GLY A 48 -15.23 13.61 0.54
N LYS A 49 -15.33 12.28 0.61
CA LYS A 49 -15.07 11.49 1.82
C LYS A 49 -13.59 11.15 1.92
N GLN A 50 -13.11 11.00 3.15
CA GLN A 50 -11.75 10.57 3.39
C GLN A 50 -11.55 9.09 2.99
N LEU A 51 -10.35 8.81 2.50
CA LEU A 51 -9.88 7.45 2.28
C LEU A 51 -9.75 6.71 3.63
N PRO A 52 -9.90 5.38 3.66
CA PRO A 52 -9.79 4.59 4.89
C PRO A 52 -8.42 4.73 5.58
N GLU A 53 -7.37 4.98 4.81
CA GLU A 53 -5.99 5.10 5.29
C GLU A 53 -5.26 6.31 4.68
N GLN A 54 -4.20 6.78 5.35
CA GLN A 54 -3.30 7.79 4.80
C GLN A 54 -2.41 7.17 3.72
N MET A 55 -2.78 7.37 2.45
CA MET A 55 -2.07 6.81 1.30
C MET A 55 -0.80 7.59 0.91
N LYS A 56 -0.60 8.81 1.45
CA LYS A 56 0.53 9.66 1.05
C LYS A 56 1.84 9.04 1.52
N GLY A 57 2.76 8.79 0.58
CA GLY A 57 4.01 8.08 0.85
C GLY A 57 3.82 6.59 1.14
N GLY A 58 2.59 6.08 1.14
CA GLY A 58 2.31 4.66 1.30
C GLY A 58 2.54 3.87 0.02
N ALA A 59 2.53 2.54 0.14
CA ALA A 59 2.60 1.62 -0.98
C ALA A 59 1.36 0.74 -1.03
N ILE A 60 0.80 0.55 -2.23
CA ILE A 60 -0.26 -0.42 -2.48
C ILE A 60 0.39 -1.68 -3.06
N PHE A 61 0.24 -2.80 -2.36
CA PHE A 61 0.55 -4.11 -2.90
C PHE A 61 -0.70 -4.70 -3.55
N HIS A 62 -0.70 -4.76 -4.89
CA HIS A 62 -1.85 -5.24 -5.65
C HIS A 62 -1.98 -6.78 -5.56
N ALA A 63 -2.59 -7.25 -4.47
CA ALA A 63 -2.71 -8.66 -4.14
C ALA A 63 -4.01 -8.97 -3.39
N GLY A 64 -4.45 -10.23 -3.45
CA GLY A 64 -5.54 -10.77 -2.63
C GLY A 64 -4.98 -11.79 -1.64
N PRO A 65 -4.59 -11.39 -0.42
CA PRO A 65 -4.01 -12.31 0.55
C PRO A 65 -5.06 -13.30 1.08
N VAL A 66 -4.60 -14.50 1.47
CA VAL A 66 -5.41 -15.44 2.24
C VAL A 66 -5.21 -15.11 3.72
N MET A 67 -6.25 -14.59 4.36
CA MET A 67 -6.17 -14.15 5.75
C MET A 67 -6.48 -15.30 6.71
N ILE A 68 -5.65 -15.43 7.75
CA ILE A 68 -5.97 -16.26 8.92
C ILE A 68 -6.94 -15.46 9.78
N LYS A 69 -7.99 -16.11 10.25
CA LYS A 69 -8.94 -15.49 11.16
C LYS A 69 -8.36 -15.41 12.57
N ASP A 70 -8.67 -14.33 13.28
CA ASP A 70 -8.36 -14.25 14.69
C ASP A 70 -9.23 -15.20 15.53
N ALA A 71 -8.98 -15.25 16.84
CA ALA A 71 -9.73 -16.09 17.78
C ALA A 71 -11.24 -15.74 17.84
N GLU A 72 -11.60 -14.53 17.40
CA GLU A 72 -12.97 -14.03 17.32
C GLU A 72 -13.58 -14.27 15.92
N ASN A 73 -12.89 -15.03 15.06
CA ASN A 73 -13.29 -15.38 13.70
C ASN A 73 -13.40 -14.16 12.75
N ASN A 74 -12.72 -13.06 13.09
CA ASN A 74 -12.64 -11.87 12.25
C ASN A 74 -11.44 -11.95 11.30
N CYS A 75 -11.61 -11.37 10.12
CA CYS A 75 -10.52 -11.14 9.15
C CYS A 75 -10.07 -9.68 9.27
N ASN A 76 -9.45 -9.31 10.39
CA ASN A 76 -9.07 -7.93 10.66
C ASN A 76 -7.75 -7.53 9.99
N TYR A 77 -7.65 -6.24 9.69
CA TYR A 77 -6.46 -5.56 9.19
C TYR A 77 -5.55 -5.23 10.39
N THR A 78 -4.57 -6.07 10.69
CA THR A 78 -3.37 -5.63 11.42
C THR A 78 -2.25 -5.40 10.43
#